data_AF-A0A7L8GFK0-F1
#
_entry.id   AF-A0A7L8GFK0-F1
#
_cell.length_a   1.000
_cell.length_b   1.000
_cell.length_c   1.000
_cell.angle_alpha   90.00
_cell.angle_beta   90.00
_cell.angle_gamma   90.00
#
_symmetry.space_group_name_H-M   'P 1'
#
loop_
_entity.id
_entity.type
_entity.pdbx_description
1 polymer ?
#
loop_
_entity_poly.entity_id
_entity_poly.type
_entity_poly.pdbx_seq_one_letter_code
_entity_poly.pdbx_strand_id
1 'polypeptide(L)'
;KETNKASPIECGMDPISSSRNPFSIQFFLIAILFMIFDVEIALILPLPMIKLINLTILFISSLLFLLILLSGLLYEWYNGALE
;
A
#
# COMPACT_ATOMS: atom_id res chain seq x y z
N LYS A 1 19.68 -18.79 -34.54
CA LYS A 1 18.40 -19.40 -34.07
C LYS A 1 18.07 -19.07 -32.60
N GLU A 2 18.98 -18.45 -31.84
CA GLU A 2 18.79 -18.14 -30.41
C GLU A 2 18.26 -16.73 -30.12
N THR A 3 18.37 -15.81 -31.08
CA THR A 3 17.99 -14.39 -30.93
C THR A 3 16.50 -14.18 -30.66
N ASN A 4 15.61 -15.01 -31.24
CA ASN A 4 14.16 -14.91 -31.03
C ASN A 4 13.69 -15.45 -29.66
N LYS A 5 14.56 -16.09 -28.86
CA LYS A 5 14.19 -16.48 -27.48
C LYS A 5 14.25 -15.29 -26.51
N ALA A 6 15.03 -14.26 -26.82
CA ALA A 6 15.21 -13.10 -25.97
C ALA A 6 14.28 -11.91 -26.35
N SER A 7 13.48 -12.06 -27.42
CA SER A 7 12.56 -11.01 -27.87
C SER A 7 11.21 -11.08 -27.13
N PRO A 8 10.55 -9.93 -26.88
CA PRO A 8 9.21 -9.89 -26.31
C PRO A 8 8.21 -10.71 -27.13
N ILE A 9 7.27 -11.38 -26.45
CA ILE A 9 6.21 -12.17 -27.10
C ILE A 9 5.00 -11.26 -27.30
N GLU A 10 4.76 -10.82 -28.54
CA GLU A 10 3.69 -9.88 -28.86
C GLU A 10 2.80 -10.42 -30.00
N CYS A 11 2.12 -11.55 -29.75
CA CYS A 11 1.19 -12.19 -30.69
C CYS A 11 1.76 -12.43 -32.11
N GLY A 12 3.08 -12.66 -32.22
CA GLY A 12 3.76 -12.86 -33.51
C GLY A 12 4.11 -11.58 -34.28
N MET A 13 3.93 -10.40 -33.67
CA MET A 13 4.36 -9.11 -34.20
C MET A 13 5.64 -8.62 -33.49
N ASP A 14 6.43 -7.81 -34.19
CA ASP A 14 7.57 -7.12 -33.60
C ASP A 14 7.09 -6.01 -32.65
N PRO A 15 7.76 -5.79 -31.50
CA PRO A 15 7.33 -4.81 -30.52
C PRO A 15 7.32 -3.40 -31.11
N ILE A 16 6.15 -2.77 -31.10
CA ILE A 16 5.90 -1.45 -31.72
C ILE A 16 6.52 -0.33 -30.86
N SER A 17 6.63 -0.55 -29.55
CA SER A 17 7.22 0.40 -28.60
C SER A 17 7.84 -0.32 -27.40
N SER A 18 8.59 0.41 -26.57
CA SER A 18 9.13 -0.17 -25.33
C SER A 18 8.00 -0.56 -24.39
N SER A 19 8.12 -1.71 -23.71
CA SER A 19 7.15 -2.21 -22.72
C SER A 19 6.98 -1.34 -21.46
N ARG A 20 7.73 -0.23 -21.35
CA ARG A 20 7.61 0.73 -20.25
C ARG A 20 6.49 1.72 -20.53
N ASN A 21 5.26 1.31 -20.23
CA ASN A 21 4.13 2.23 -20.17
C ASN A 21 4.03 2.88 -18.77
N PRO A 22 3.60 4.16 -18.70
CA PRO A 22 3.25 4.76 -17.43
C PRO A 22 2.12 3.95 -16.79
N PHE A 23 2.39 3.46 -15.57
CA PHE A 23 1.42 2.74 -14.76
C PHE A 23 0.50 3.72 -14.03
N SER A 24 -0.72 3.31 -13.69
CA SER A 24 -1.63 4.20 -12.98
C SER A 24 -1.15 4.42 -11.53
N ILE A 25 -1.11 5.70 -11.13
CA ILE A 25 -0.64 6.13 -9.80
C ILE A 25 -1.57 5.62 -8.68
N GLN A 26 -2.83 5.35 -9.00
CA GLN A 26 -3.84 4.84 -8.06
C GLN A 26 -3.39 3.53 -7.40
N PHE A 27 -2.93 2.56 -8.18
CA PHE A 27 -2.44 1.28 -7.64
C PHE A 27 -1.18 1.44 -6.77
N PHE A 28 -0.34 2.44 -7.10
CA PHE A 28 0.83 2.76 -6.29
C PHE A 28 0.45 3.36 -4.94
N LEU A 29 -0.54 4.27 -4.91
CA LEU A 29 -1.07 4.84 -3.67
C LEU A 29 -1.71 3.78 -2.78
N ILE A 30 -2.51 2.87 -3.36
CA ILE A 30 -3.09 1.73 -2.64
C ILE A 30 -1.99 0.85 -2.02
N ALA A 31 -0.89 0.60 -2.73
CA ALA A 31 0.23 -0.17 -2.21
C ALA A 31 0.93 0.51 -1.03
N ILE A 32 1.14 1.83 -1.09
CA ILE A 32 1.71 2.61 0.02
C ILE A 32 0.77 2.59 1.23
N LEU A 33 -0.53 2.83 1.01
CA LEU A 33 -1.54 2.80 2.06
C LEU A 33 -1.58 1.44 2.76
N PHE A 34 -1.57 0.35 1.99
CA PHE A 34 -1.49 -1.01 2.52
C PHE A 34 -0.22 -1.22 3.35
N MET A 35 0.94 -0.75 2.86
CA MET A 35 2.21 -0.86 3.58
C MET A 35 2.19 -0.11 4.91
N ILE A 36 1.62 1.09 4.95
CA ILE A 36 1.48 1.87 6.20
C ILE A 36 0.56 1.11 7.17
N PHE A 37 -0.59 0.65 6.70
CA PHE A 37 -1.55 -0.10 7.53
C PHE A 37 -0.97 -1.40 8.10
N ASP A 38 -0.19 -2.14 7.30
CA ASP A 38 0.49 -3.37 7.75
C ASP A 38 1.50 -3.08 8.87
N VAL A 39 2.31 -2.02 8.72
CA VAL A 39 3.24 -1.57 9.76
C VAL A 39 2.50 -1.14 11.03
N GLU A 40 1.35 -0.47 10.92
CA GLU A 40 0.56 -0.08 12.08
C GLU A 40 -0.01 -1.28 12.85
N ILE A 41 -0.56 -2.28 12.16
CA ILE A 41 -1.04 -3.51 12.81
C ILE A 41 0.10 -4.22 13.51
N ALA A 42 1.28 -4.31 12.87
CA ALA A 42 2.46 -4.92 13.46
C ALA A 42 2.88 -4.23 14.77
N LEU A 43 2.69 -2.91 14.88
CA LEU A 43 2.94 -2.14 16.09
C LEU A 43 1.85 -2.31 17.16
N ILE A 44 0.58 -2.42 16.76
CA ILE A 44 -0.55 -2.57 17.69
C ILE A 44 -0.60 -3.96 18.32
N LEU A 45 -0.29 -5.01 17.56
CA LEU A 45 -0.38 -6.42 18.00
C LEU A 45 0.37 -6.74 19.32
N PRO A 46 1.61 -6.29 19.57
CA PRO A 46 2.31 -6.57 20.81
C PRO A 46 1.85 -5.72 22.01
N LEU A 47 1.17 -4.59 21.79
CA LEU A 47 0.83 -3.65 22.86
C LEU A 47 0.05 -4.27 24.04
N PRO A 48 -0.96 -5.14 23.85
CA PRO A 48 -1.71 -5.74 24.96
C PRO A 48 -0.85 -6.70 25.80
N MET A 49 0.26 -7.21 25.27
CA MET A 49 1.16 -8.10 26.00
C MET A 49 2.05 -7.33 26.99
N ILE A 50 2.16 -6.01 26.84
CA ILE A 50 2.96 -5.15 27.71
C ILE A 50 2.20 -4.88 29.01
N LYS A 51 2.50 -5.67 30.05
CA LYS A 51 1.86 -5.56 31.38
C LYS A 51 2.27 -4.33 32.19
N LEU A 52 3.26 -3.56 31.72
CA LEU A 52 3.89 -2.46 32.48
C LEU A 52 3.13 -1.12 32.36
N ILE A 53 2.23 -0.99 31.38
CA ILE A 53 1.57 0.27 31.03
C ILE A 53 0.09 0.19 31.40
N ASN A 54 -0.50 1.33 31.76
CA ASN A 54 -1.94 1.42 32.00
C ASN A 54 -2.74 1.08 30.72
N LEU A 55 -3.61 0.07 30.81
CA LEU A 55 -4.46 -0.38 29.71
C LEU A 55 -5.31 0.73 29.10
N THR A 56 -5.74 1.72 29.89
CA THR A 56 -6.55 2.84 29.37
C THR A 56 -5.74 3.77 28.48
N ILE A 57 -4.50 4.07 28.85
CA ILE A 57 -3.59 4.91 28.07
C ILE A 57 -3.25 4.21 26.75
N LEU A 58 -2.99 2.92 26.83
CA LEU A 58 -2.62 2.09 25.69
C LEU A 58 -3.80 1.97 24.70
N PHE A 59 -5.02 1.81 25.20
CA PHE A 59 -6.25 1.85 24.40
C PHE A 59 -6.46 3.21 23.72
N ILE A 60 -6.37 4.32 24.47
CA ILE A 60 -6.53 5.68 23.93
C ILE A 60 -5.48 5.97 22.85
N SER A 61 -4.23 5.57 23.09
CA SER A 61 -3.14 5.73 22.13
C SER A 61 -3.42 4.96 20.84
N SER A 62 -3.85 3.69 20.94
CA SER A 62 -4.17 2.88 19.76
C SER A 62 -5.36 3.43 18.97
N LEU A 63 -6.35 3.99 19.66
CA LEU A 63 -7.53 4.59 19.05
C LEU A 63 -7.19 5.90 18.32
N LEU A 64 -6.34 6.73 18.92
CA LEU A 64 -5.88 7.98 18.31
C LEU A 64 -5.05 7.70 17.05
N PHE A 65 -4.22 6.66 17.08
CA PHE A 65 -3.43 6.20 15.94
C PHE A 65 -4.34 5.80 14.76
N LEU A 66 -5.36 4.96 15.02
CA LEU A 66 -6.35 4.58 14.01
C LEU A 66 -7.15 5.76 13.43
N LEU A 67 -7.48 6.75 14.25
CA LEU A 67 -8.22 7.94 13.79
C LEU A 67 -7.41 8.78 12.80
N ILE A 68 -6.10 8.92 13.02
CA ILE A 68 -5.21 9.64 12.10
C ILE A 68 -5.21 8.94 10.73
N LEU A 69 -5.05 7.61 10.72
CA LEU A 69 -5.11 6.83 9.47
C LEU A 69 -6.45 6.97 8.75
N LEU A 70 -7.57 6.84 9.48
CA LEU A 70 -8.90 7.00 8.89
C LEU A 70 -9.09 8.39 8.28
N SER A 71 -8.59 9.44 8.93
CA SER A 71 -8.65 10.79 8.36
C SER A 71 -7.82 10.94 7.07
N GLY A 72 -6.64 10.33 7.01
CA GLY A 72 -5.80 10.31 5.81
C GLY A 72 -6.46 9.55 4.65
N LEU A 73 -7.03 8.38 4.95
CA LEU A 73 -7.80 7.58 4.00
C LEU A 73 -8.99 8.37 3.42
N LEU A 74 -9.77 9.02 4.29
CA LEU A 74 -10.92 9.83 3.87
C LEU A 74 -10.49 11.01 2.98
N TYR A 75 -9.33 11.63 3.27
CA TYR A 75 -8.77 12.70 2.45
C TYR A 75 -8.36 12.20 1.06
N GLU A 76 -7.68 11.05 0.99
CA GLU A 76 -7.30 10.44 -0.29
C GLU A 76 -8.53 10.00 -1.10
N TRP A 77 -9.55 9.46 -0.43
CA TRP A 77 -10.80 9.08 -1.07
C TRP A 77 -11.54 10.29 -1.64
N TYR A 78 -11.64 11.38 -0.87
CA TYR A 78 -12.27 12.62 -1.35
C TYR A 78 -11.57 13.21 -2.58
N ASN A 79 -10.25 13.04 -2.69
CA ASN A 79 -9.47 13.49 -3.85
C ASN A 79 -9.60 12.55 -5.08
N GLY A 80 -10.39 11.47 -5.02
CA GLY A 80 -10.56 10.53 -6.13
C GLY A 80 -9.34 9.67 -6.40
N ALA A 81 -8.40 9.57 -5.45
CA ALA A 81 -7.19 8.76 -5.62
C ALA A 81 -7.48 7.25 -5.58
N LEU A 82 -8.65 6.85 -5.04
CA LEU A 82 -9.11 5.47 -4.91
C LEU A 82 -10.25 5.09 -5.88
N GLU A 83 -10.67 5.98 -6.79
CA GLU A 83 -11.65 5.66 -7.85
C GLU A 83 -11.02 5.01 -9.09
#